data_AF-F5XZF5-F1
#
_entry.id   AF-F5XZF5-F1
#
_cell.length_a   1.000
_cell.length_b   1.000
_cell.length_c   1.000
_cell.angle_alpha   90.00
_cell.angle_beta   90.00
_cell.angle_gamma   90.00
#
_symmetry.space_group_name_H-M   'P 1'
#
loop_
_entity.id
_entity.type
_entity.pdbx_description
1 polymer ?
#
loop_
_entity_poly.entity_id
_entity_poly.type
_entity_poly.pdbx_seq_one_letter_code
_entity_poly.pdbx_strand_id
1 'polypeptide(L)'
;MLLLGAAASHAQVALTASGGTTGAGLHASVRVQSGLNARFGVNALNYSTNRAVSDVEYDLKLRLMTVEALLDYFPAGGSFRLSGGLVHNGNKAEVAARPAGGTFTFNNNVYDAATVGTVEGSVKFRTLAPYLGIGWGNPLAAGKGWSFSTDVGVILHGSPRTNLASSGCTASAEVCARLANDVEAENQALREDARDFKAFPVIRVGLSYRF
;
A
#
# COMPACT_ATOMS: atom_id res chain seq x y z
N MET A 1 -29.60 27.67 41.19
CA MET A 1 -28.80 27.84 39.96
C MET A 1 -27.92 26.60 39.83
N LEU A 2 -28.30 25.68 38.95
CA LEU A 2 -27.72 24.34 38.81
C LEU A 2 -26.27 24.42 38.32
N LEU A 3 -25.35 23.82 39.07
CA LEU A 3 -23.99 23.50 38.61
C LEU A 3 -24.06 22.35 37.60
N LEU A 4 -23.92 22.67 36.31
CA LEU A 4 -23.66 21.69 35.26
C LEU A 4 -22.24 21.16 35.43
N GLY A 5 -22.09 20.08 36.19
CA GLY A 5 -20.89 19.25 36.19
C GLY A 5 -20.76 18.58 34.82
N ALA A 6 -19.88 19.10 33.96
CA ALA A 6 -19.41 18.37 32.80
C ALA A 6 -18.64 17.15 33.31
N ALA A 7 -19.32 16.00 33.42
CA ALA A 7 -18.65 14.74 33.59
C ALA A 7 -17.78 14.52 32.35
N ALA A 8 -16.47 14.70 32.50
CA ALA A 8 -15.49 14.24 31.54
C ALA A 8 -15.61 12.71 31.48
N SER A 9 -16.54 12.22 30.66
CA SER A 9 -16.58 10.85 30.20
C SER A 9 -15.20 10.58 29.61
N HIS A 10 -14.36 9.87 30.34
CA HIS A 10 -13.06 9.46 29.85
C HIS A 10 -13.30 8.68 28.56
N ALA A 11 -12.96 9.28 27.42
CA ALA A 11 -13.05 8.61 26.14
C ALA A 11 -12.23 7.32 26.29
N GLN A 12 -12.87 6.17 26.14
CA GLN A 12 -12.18 4.89 26.19
C GLN A 12 -11.32 4.82 24.92
N VAL A 13 -10.00 4.83 25.11
CA VAL A 13 -9.01 4.75 24.03
C VAL A 13 -8.34 3.39 24.10
N ALA A 14 -8.12 2.80 22.92
CA ALA A 14 -7.23 1.65 22.77
C ALA A 14 -6.17 1.94 21.72
N LEU A 15 -4.96 1.45 21.96
CA LEU A 15 -3.87 1.46 20.98
C LEU A 15 -3.64 0.04 20.47
N THR A 16 -3.40 -0.10 19.18
CA THR A 16 -3.17 -1.39 18.52
C THR A 16 -1.90 -1.35 17.70
N ALA A 17 -0.98 -2.27 17.98
CA ALA A 17 0.12 -2.59 17.07
C ALA A 17 -0.33 -3.70 16.12
N SER A 18 0.04 -3.61 14.86
CA SER A 18 -0.40 -4.54 13.82
C SER A 18 0.69 -4.86 12.81
N GLY A 19 0.55 -6.02 12.16
CA GLY A 19 1.38 -6.43 11.03
C GLY A 19 0.50 -7.06 9.95
N GLY A 20 0.82 -6.80 8.69
CA GLY A 20 0.01 -7.29 7.57
C GLY A 20 0.53 -6.91 6.20
N THR A 21 -0.33 -7.03 5.19
CA THR A 21 0.01 -6.75 3.78
C THR A 21 0.35 -5.27 3.51
N THR A 22 -0.05 -4.36 4.39
CA THR A 22 0.32 -2.93 4.37
C THR A 22 1.55 -2.61 5.22
N GLY A 23 2.21 -3.61 5.80
CA GLY A 23 3.38 -3.47 6.65
C GLY A 23 3.08 -3.54 8.14
N ALA A 24 3.96 -2.95 8.94
CA ALA A 24 3.76 -2.76 10.37
C ALA A 24 2.96 -1.47 10.60
N GLY A 25 2.06 -1.47 11.58
CA GLY A 25 1.18 -0.32 11.82
C GLY A 25 0.76 -0.10 13.26
N LEU A 26 0.39 1.14 13.55
CA LEU A 26 -0.14 1.60 14.82
C LEU A 26 -1.52 2.24 14.60
N HIS A 27 -2.48 1.86 15.43
CA HIS A 27 -3.87 2.32 15.34
C HIS A 27 -4.40 2.77 16.69
N ALA A 28 -5.05 3.93 16.74
CA ALA A 28 -5.82 4.40 17.88
C ALA A 28 -7.31 4.17 17.60
N SER A 29 -8.01 3.61 18.58
CA SER A 29 -9.46 3.37 18.51
C SER A 29 -10.17 4.10 19.65
N VAL A 30 -11.28 4.75 19.33
CA VAL A 30 -12.15 5.42 20.29
C VAL A 30 -13.60 5.00 20.07
N ARG A 31 -14.36 4.89 21.16
CA ARG A 31 -15.80 4.57 21.07
C ARG A 31 -16.56 5.85 20.72
N VAL A 32 -17.30 5.82 19.62
CA VAL A 32 -18.14 6.96 19.20
C VAL A 32 -19.55 6.78 19.72
N GLN A 33 -20.09 5.56 19.64
CA GLN A 33 -21.37 5.18 20.23
C GLN A 33 -21.37 3.68 20.57
N SER A 34 -22.46 3.17 21.15
CA SER A 34 -22.60 1.74 21.40
C SER A 34 -22.51 0.96 20.08
N GLY A 35 -21.62 -0.03 20.01
CA GLY A 35 -21.41 -0.85 18.82
C GLY A 35 -20.69 -0.15 17.65
N LEU A 36 -20.15 1.06 17.83
CA LEU A 36 -19.39 1.77 16.80
C LEU A 36 -18.12 2.42 17.36
N ASN A 37 -16.99 2.06 16.77
CA ASN A 37 -15.70 2.66 17.07
C ASN A 37 -15.20 3.49 15.87
N ALA A 38 -14.47 4.56 16.14
CA ALA A 38 -13.61 5.21 15.14
C ALA A 38 -12.18 4.73 15.35
N ARG A 39 -11.49 4.44 14.25
CA ARG A 39 -10.13 3.91 14.22
C ARG A 39 -9.27 4.73 13.27
N PHE A 40 -8.17 5.27 13.79
CA PHE A 40 -7.19 6.03 13.02
C PHE A 40 -5.86 5.30 13.09
N GLY A 41 -5.15 5.20 11.97
CA GLY A 41 -3.90 4.46 11.98
C GLY A 41 -2.92 4.83 10.89
N VAL A 42 -1.70 4.38 11.09
CA VAL A 42 -0.60 4.50 10.14
C VAL A 42 0.01 3.11 9.94
N ASN A 43 0.34 2.76 8.71
CA ASN A 43 1.11 1.55 8.40
C ASN A 43 2.25 1.91 7.45
N ALA A 44 3.36 1.19 7.60
CA ALA A 44 4.55 1.38 6.79
C ALA A 44 5.29 0.06 6.54
N LEU A 45 5.87 -0.05 5.35
CA LEU A 45 6.85 -1.07 5.00
C LEU A 45 7.88 -0.42 4.06
N ASN A 46 9.15 -0.70 4.28
CA ASN A 46 10.21 -0.34 3.35
C ASN A 46 11.00 -1.60 3.02
N TYR A 47 11.01 -1.98 1.75
CA TYR A 47 11.69 -3.18 1.28
C TYR A 47 12.45 -2.84 0.00
N SER A 48 13.71 -3.27 -0.08
CA SER A 48 14.54 -3.13 -1.26
C SER A 48 15.29 -4.41 -1.52
N THR A 49 15.39 -4.83 -2.78
CA THR A 49 16.14 -6.02 -3.15
C THR A 49 16.74 -5.88 -4.54
N ASN A 50 17.92 -6.49 -4.72
CA ASN A 50 18.61 -6.52 -6.00
C ASN A 50 18.61 -7.98 -6.50
N ARG A 51 18.31 -8.18 -7.78
CA ARG A 51 18.20 -9.51 -8.41
C ARG A 51 18.77 -9.47 -9.82
N ALA A 52 19.55 -10.46 -10.20
CA ALA A 52 19.95 -10.66 -11.59
C ALA A 52 19.05 -11.73 -12.23
N VAL A 53 18.44 -11.40 -13.37
CA VAL A 53 17.63 -12.33 -14.17
C VAL A 53 18.05 -12.18 -15.63
N SER A 54 18.51 -13.28 -16.24
CA SER A 54 18.86 -13.33 -17.68
C SER A 54 19.69 -12.14 -18.16
N ASP A 55 20.84 -11.90 -17.50
CA ASP A 55 21.79 -10.83 -17.80
C ASP A 55 21.22 -9.40 -17.65
N VAL A 56 20.20 -9.23 -16.82
CA VAL A 56 19.70 -7.91 -16.38
C VAL A 56 19.66 -7.86 -14.85
N GLU A 57 20.30 -6.84 -14.29
CA GLU A 57 20.23 -6.49 -12.87
C GLU A 57 18.99 -5.63 -12.61
N TYR A 58 18.16 -6.07 -11.67
CA TYR A 58 16.96 -5.40 -11.23
C TYR A 58 17.11 -4.93 -9.78
N ASP A 59 17.01 -3.62 -9.58
CA ASP A 59 16.85 -3.00 -8.26
C ASP A 59 15.36 -2.73 -8.02
N LEU A 60 14.76 -3.50 -7.12
CA LEU A 60 13.35 -3.36 -6.73
C LEU A 60 13.25 -2.61 -5.41
N LYS A 61 12.45 -1.56 -5.37
CA LYS A 61 12.15 -0.77 -4.16
C LYS A 61 10.65 -0.68 -3.96
N LEU A 62 10.19 -1.18 -2.82
CA LEU A 62 8.80 -1.12 -2.39
C LEU A 62 8.71 -0.27 -1.12
N ARG A 63 7.99 0.84 -1.21
CA ARG A 63 7.68 1.72 -0.08
C ARG A 63 6.17 1.76 0.12
N LEU A 64 5.70 1.13 1.18
CA LEU A 64 4.30 1.21 1.60
C LEU A 64 4.19 2.26 2.70
N MET A 65 3.21 3.14 2.56
CA MET A 65 2.83 4.11 3.59
C MET A 65 1.35 4.42 3.42
N THR A 66 0.57 4.15 4.46
CA THR A 66 -0.86 4.39 4.46
C THR A 66 -1.28 5.08 5.75
N VAL A 67 -2.16 6.06 5.66
CA VAL A 67 -2.87 6.65 6.80
C VAL A 67 -4.35 6.33 6.66
N GLU A 68 -4.96 5.79 7.71
CA GLU A 68 -6.33 5.28 7.68
C GLU A 68 -7.22 6.07 8.65
N ALA A 69 -8.46 6.31 8.24
CA ALA A 69 -9.55 6.77 9.09
C ALA A 69 -10.77 5.90 8.81
N LEU A 70 -11.12 5.04 9.77
CA LEU A 70 -12.10 3.97 9.64
C LEU A 70 -13.17 4.05 10.73
N LEU A 71 -14.36 3.55 10.40
CA LEU A 71 -15.41 3.24 11.35
C LEU A 71 -15.58 1.73 11.42
N ASP A 72 -15.64 1.21 12.63
CA ASP A 72 -15.81 -0.21 12.92
C ASP A 72 -17.15 -0.43 13.61
N TYR A 73 -18.09 -1.03 12.89
CA TYR A 73 -19.42 -1.36 13.37
C TYR A 73 -19.49 -2.81 13.84
N PHE A 74 -20.12 -3.04 14.99
CA PHE A 74 -20.24 -4.35 15.64
C PHE A 74 -21.73 -4.77 15.69
N PRO A 75 -22.26 -5.44 14.64
CA PRO A 75 -23.70 -5.69 14.51
C PRO A 75 -24.30 -6.51 15.67
N ALA A 76 -23.55 -7.48 16.17
CA ALA A 76 -23.97 -8.38 17.25
C ALA A 76 -23.41 -7.98 18.63
N GLY A 77 -22.78 -6.80 18.75
CA GLY A 77 -22.15 -6.34 20.00
C GLY A 77 -20.93 -7.15 20.49
N GLY A 78 -20.53 -8.18 19.74
CA GLY A 78 -19.39 -9.04 20.05
C GLY A 78 -18.06 -8.57 19.42
N SER A 79 -17.25 -9.54 18.99
CA SER A 79 -15.92 -9.28 18.41
C SER A 79 -15.93 -9.11 16.90
N PHE A 80 -16.97 -9.57 16.19
CA PHE A 80 -17.08 -9.39 14.74
C PHE A 80 -17.40 -7.95 14.39
N ARG A 81 -16.68 -7.39 13.42
CA ARG A 81 -16.86 -6.01 12.95
C ARG A 81 -16.88 -5.89 11.44
N LEU A 82 -17.68 -4.95 10.96
CA LEU A 82 -17.64 -4.39 9.62
C LEU A 82 -16.88 -3.08 9.67
N SER A 83 -15.88 -2.91 8.81
CA SER A 83 -15.03 -1.74 8.76
C SER A 83 -15.20 -1.00 7.44
N GLY A 84 -15.35 0.32 7.50
CA GLY A 84 -15.44 1.17 6.33
C GLY A 84 -14.80 2.52 6.57
N GLY A 85 -14.18 3.11 5.55
CA GLY A 85 -13.61 4.44 5.68
C GLY A 85 -12.71 4.84 4.53
N LEU A 86 -11.74 5.68 4.83
CA LEU A 86 -10.82 6.26 3.85
C LEU A 86 -9.38 5.95 4.22
N VAL A 87 -8.58 5.72 3.18
CA VAL A 87 -7.14 5.50 3.27
C VAL A 87 -6.45 6.53 2.40
N HIS A 88 -5.56 7.29 3.02
CA HIS A 88 -4.54 8.03 2.31
C HIS A 88 -3.42 7.05 1.92
N ASN A 89 -3.24 6.81 0.63
CA ASN A 89 -2.33 5.82 0.08
C ASN A 89 -1.09 6.51 -0.52
N GLY A 90 0.03 6.39 0.19
CA GLY A 90 1.37 6.80 -0.23
C GLY A 90 2.23 5.65 -0.74
N ASN A 91 1.64 4.51 -1.07
CA ASN A 91 2.36 3.35 -1.58
C ASN A 91 3.02 3.66 -2.92
N LYS A 92 4.25 3.19 -3.08
CA LYS A 92 5.06 3.37 -4.28
C LYS A 92 5.89 2.11 -4.52
N ALA A 93 5.90 1.64 -5.76
CA ALA A 93 6.82 0.62 -6.22
C ALA A 93 7.72 1.23 -7.30
N GLU A 94 9.01 0.95 -7.22
CA GLU A 94 10.02 1.40 -8.18
C GLU A 94 10.89 0.21 -8.58
N VAL A 95 11.27 0.19 -9.84
CA VAL A 95 12.20 -0.78 -10.42
C VAL A 95 13.23 -0.01 -11.24
N ALA A 96 14.50 -0.39 -11.14
CA ALA A 96 15.51 -0.01 -12.11
C ALA A 96 16.10 -1.28 -12.70
N ALA A 97 16.12 -1.38 -14.02
CA ALA A 97 16.65 -2.50 -14.77
C ALA A 97 17.92 -2.04 -15.54
N ARG A 98 19.01 -2.76 -15.33
CA ARG A 98 20.31 -2.51 -15.95
C ARG A 98 20.83 -3.77 -16.62
N PRO A 99 21.06 -3.77 -17.93
CA PRO A 99 21.73 -4.89 -18.58
C PRO A 99 23.12 -5.13 -17.99
N ALA A 100 23.43 -6.39 -17.67
CA ALA A 100 24.66 -6.84 -17.02
C ALA A 100 25.77 -7.20 -18.02
N GLY A 101 25.43 -7.41 -19.30
CA GLY A 101 26.39 -7.68 -20.37
C GLY A 101 25.75 -8.32 -21.61
N GLY A 102 26.51 -8.39 -22.71
CA GLY A 102 26.06 -9.02 -23.95
C GLY A 102 24.93 -8.25 -24.64
N THR A 103 23.91 -8.99 -25.07
CA THR A 103 22.72 -8.41 -25.70
C THR A 103 21.47 -8.85 -24.97
N PHE A 104 20.48 -7.98 -24.88
CA PHE A 104 19.16 -8.32 -24.35
C PHE A 104 18.07 -8.00 -25.38
N THR A 105 16.94 -8.68 -25.25
CA THR A 105 15.77 -8.48 -26.11
C THR A 105 14.71 -7.68 -25.35
N PHE A 106 14.20 -6.63 -25.97
CA PHE A 106 13.13 -5.79 -25.43
C PHE A 106 12.16 -5.45 -26.55
N ASN A 107 10.86 -5.73 -26.36
CA ASN A 107 9.84 -5.60 -27.41
C ASN A 107 10.26 -6.21 -28.77
N ASN A 108 10.82 -7.43 -28.73
CA ASN A 108 11.35 -8.18 -29.89
C ASN A 108 12.55 -7.54 -30.62
N ASN A 109 13.10 -6.45 -30.10
CA ASN A 109 14.32 -5.82 -30.61
C ASN A 109 15.53 -6.23 -29.76
N VAL A 110 16.65 -6.51 -30.43
CA VAL A 110 17.93 -6.83 -29.77
C VAL A 110 18.73 -5.56 -29.58
N TYR A 111 19.24 -5.41 -28.36
CA TYR A 111 20.03 -4.26 -27.93
C TYR A 111 21.34 -4.70 -27.30
N ASP A 112 22.41 -3.95 -27.55
CA ASP A 112 23.69 -4.12 -26.87
C ASP A 112 23.62 -3.51 -25.46
N ALA A 113 23.79 -4.36 -24.45
CA ALA A 113 23.78 -4.00 -23.04
C ALA A 113 24.73 -2.84 -22.71
N ALA A 114 25.86 -2.73 -23.42
CA ALA A 114 26.86 -1.69 -23.19
C ALA A 114 26.39 -0.29 -23.57
N THR A 115 25.30 -0.16 -24.35
CA THR A 115 24.93 1.11 -25.01
C THR A 115 23.54 1.63 -24.69
N VAL A 116 22.68 0.87 -23.99
CA VAL A 116 21.27 1.25 -23.76
C VAL A 116 20.98 1.91 -22.40
N GLY A 117 21.94 1.91 -21.48
CA GLY A 117 21.79 2.52 -20.17
C GLY A 117 20.80 1.79 -19.24
N THR A 118 20.00 2.54 -18.48
CA THR A 118 19.07 2.04 -17.45
C THR A 118 17.63 2.31 -17.84
N VAL A 119 16.74 1.34 -17.60
CA VAL A 119 15.29 1.55 -17.65
C VAL A 119 14.73 1.63 -16.23
N GLU A 120 14.08 2.74 -15.91
CA GLU A 120 13.44 2.98 -14.63
C GLU A 120 11.92 2.88 -14.77
N GLY A 121 11.29 2.17 -13.85
CA GLY A 121 9.85 2.01 -13.76
C GLY A 121 9.31 2.44 -12.41
N SER A 122 8.13 3.03 -12.40
CA SER A 122 7.43 3.34 -11.15
C SER A 122 5.92 3.12 -11.27
N VAL A 123 5.32 2.66 -10.18
CA VAL A 123 3.88 2.50 -10.03
C VAL A 123 3.43 3.33 -8.83
N LYS A 124 2.44 4.20 -9.06
CA LYS A 124 1.82 5.06 -8.05
C LYS A 124 0.31 4.81 -8.02
N PHE A 125 -0.25 4.84 -6.82
CA PHE A 125 -1.68 4.62 -6.60
C PHE A 125 -2.42 5.92 -6.33
N ARG A 126 -3.76 5.90 -6.42
CA ARG A 126 -4.58 7.05 -6.05
C ARG A 126 -4.38 7.39 -4.58
N THR A 127 -4.12 8.66 -4.30
CA THR A 127 -3.77 9.16 -2.97
C THR A 127 -4.89 8.99 -1.94
N LEU A 128 -6.16 9.09 -2.32
CA LEU A 128 -7.28 8.85 -1.41
C LEU A 128 -8.17 7.73 -1.96
N ALA A 129 -8.38 6.70 -1.15
CA ALA A 129 -9.07 5.48 -1.55
C ALA A 129 -10.06 5.02 -0.47
N PRO A 130 -11.28 4.60 -0.83
CA PRO A 130 -12.16 3.91 0.09
C PRO A 130 -11.56 2.60 0.57
N TYR A 131 -11.86 2.23 1.81
CA TYR A 131 -11.57 0.94 2.38
C TYR A 131 -12.86 0.27 2.85
N LEU A 132 -12.97 -1.03 2.60
CA LEU A 132 -14.02 -1.90 3.12
C LEU A 132 -13.38 -3.17 3.67
N GLY A 133 -13.88 -3.65 4.81
CA GLY A 133 -13.37 -4.87 5.39
C GLY A 133 -14.24 -5.45 6.47
N ILE A 134 -13.83 -6.63 6.92
CA ILE A 134 -14.37 -7.34 8.06
C ILE A 134 -13.24 -7.66 9.02
N GLY A 135 -13.57 -7.86 10.29
CA GLY A 135 -12.57 -8.22 11.27
C GLY A 135 -13.14 -8.92 12.49
N TRP A 136 -12.24 -9.46 13.29
CA TRP A 136 -12.55 -10.03 14.60
C TRP A 136 -11.68 -9.35 15.65
N GLY A 137 -12.26 -9.13 16.83
CA GLY A 137 -11.64 -8.41 17.93
C GLY A 137 -12.25 -7.02 18.11
N ASN A 138 -12.43 -6.62 19.37
CA ASN A 138 -12.89 -5.28 19.73
C ASN A 138 -11.92 -4.71 20.77
N PRO A 139 -10.99 -3.81 20.37
CA PRO A 139 -10.03 -3.16 21.28
C PRO A 139 -10.69 -2.43 22.45
N LEU A 140 -11.99 -2.11 22.33
CA LEU A 140 -12.78 -1.38 23.32
C LEU A 140 -13.86 -2.26 23.97
N ALA A 141 -13.78 -3.59 23.85
CA ALA A 141 -14.64 -4.52 24.59
C ALA A 141 -14.59 -4.27 26.11
N ALA A 142 -15.61 -4.73 26.84
CA ALA A 142 -15.67 -4.55 28.29
C ALA A 142 -14.49 -5.28 29.00
N GLY A 143 -13.87 -4.59 29.96
CA GLY A 143 -12.65 -5.06 30.64
C GLY A 143 -11.41 -4.26 30.22
N LYS A 144 -10.43 -4.11 31.12
CA LYS A 144 -9.15 -3.45 30.82
C LYS A 144 -8.11 -4.49 30.35
N GLY A 145 -7.14 -4.06 29.55
CA GLY A 145 -5.96 -4.87 29.22
C GLY A 145 -5.82 -5.19 27.73
N TRP A 146 -5.20 -6.35 27.47
CA TRP A 146 -4.78 -6.79 26.15
C TRP A 146 -5.90 -7.50 25.38
N SER A 147 -5.94 -7.32 24.06
CA SER A 147 -6.80 -8.08 23.16
C SER A 147 -6.15 -8.31 21.80
N PHE A 148 -6.55 -9.36 21.10
CA PHE A 148 -6.10 -9.67 19.75
C PHE A 148 -7.14 -9.27 18.72
N SER A 149 -6.70 -8.92 17.52
CA SER A 149 -7.58 -8.61 16.40
C SER A 149 -7.06 -9.14 15.07
N THR A 150 -7.99 -9.41 14.17
CA THR A 150 -7.74 -9.69 12.76
C THR A 150 -8.59 -8.75 11.89
N ASP A 151 -8.12 -8.51 10.69
CA ASP A 151 -8.73 -7.59 9.74
C ASP A 151 -8.45 -8.07 8.32
N VAL A 152 -9.51 -8.27 7.55
CA VAL A 152 -9.47 -8.66 6.14
C VAL A 152 -10.30 -7.67 5.37
N GLY A 153 -9.70 -6.97 4.40
CA GLY A 153 -10.39 -5.94 3.65
C GLY A 153 -9.72 -5.63 2.33
N VAL A 154 -10.14 -4.53 1.74
CA VAL A 154 -9.69 -4.08 0.42
C VAL A 154 -9.62 -2.56 0.38
N ILE A 155 -8.51 -2.05 -0.17
CA ILE A 155 -8.37 -0.63 -0.52
C ILE A 155 -8.75 -0.48 -1.98
N LEU A 156 -9.81 0.27 -2.25
CA LEU A 156 -10.31 0.54 -3.60
C LEU A 156 -9.61 1.78 -4.15
N HIS A 157 -8.35 1.63 -4.55
CA HIS A 157 -7.51 2.69 -5.10
C HIS A 157 -7.75 3.00 -6.60
N GLY A 158 -8.49 2.18 -7.33
CA GLY A 158 -8.66 2.35 -8.77
C GLY A 158 -7.37 2.09 -9.54
N SER A 159 -7.37 2.38 -10.85
CA SER A 159 -6.24 2.02 -11.71
C SER A 159 -4.96 2.80 -11.32
N PRO A 160 -3.84 2.11 -11.04
CA PRO A 160 -2.57 2.75 -10.78
C PRO A 160 -2.04 3.50 -12.00
N ARG A 161 -1.16 4.45 -11.73
CA ARG A 161 -0.38 5.16 -12.74
C ARG A 161 0.99 4.50 -12.84
N THR A 162 1.34 4.03 -14.03
CA THR A 162 2.66 3.51 -14.35
C THR A 162 3.46 4.54 -15.13
N ASN A 163 4.77 4.51 -14.95
CA ASN A 163 5.72 5.30 -15.73
C ASN A 163 6.99 4.49 -15.93
N LEU A 164 7.36 4.26 -17.19
CA LEU A 164 8.68 3.77 -17.58
C LEU A 164 9.47 4.86 -18.28
N ALA A 165 10.78 4.89 -18.07
CA ALA A 165 11.71 5.78 -18.76
C ALA A 165 13.07 5.11 -18.95
N SER A 166 13.67 5.27 -20.13
CA SER A 166 15.07 4.91 -20.37
C SER A 166 15.98 6.12 -20.20
N SER A 167 17.18 5.91 -19.68
CA SER A 167 18.22 6.93 -19.55
C SER A 167 19.61 6.35 -19.81
N GLY A 168 20.55 7.20 -20.25
CA GLY A 168 21.95 6.79 -20.43
C GLY A 168 22.23 5.97 -21.70
N CYS A 169 21.39 6.05 -22.73
CA CYS A 169 21.67 5.45 -24.03
C CYS A 169 22.80 6.19 -24.76
N THR A 170 23.81 5.46 -25.22
CA THR A 170 25.02 5.94 -25.92
C THR A 170 25.20 5.33 -27.32
N ALA A 171 24.22 4.54 -27.78
CA ALA A 171 24.17 4.01 -29.14
C ALA A 171 23.94 5.12 -30.19
N SER A 172 23.75 4.73 -31.46
CA SER A 172 23.34 5.70 -32.49
C SER A 172 21.98 6.33 -32.15
N ALA A 173 21.73 7.53 -32.67
CA ALA A 173 20.49 8.25 -32.43
C ALA A 173 19.24 7.44 -32.80
N GLU A 174 19.32 6.65 -33.88
CA GLU A 174 18.25 5.76 -34.34
C GLU A 174 17.97 4.64 -33.34
N VAL A 175 19.03 4.04 -32.76
CA VAL A 175 18.89 2.97 -31.75
C VAL A 175 18.31 3.52 -30.46
N CYS A 176 18.78 4.68 -29.99
CA CYS A 176 18.23 5.31 -28.79
C CYS A 176 16.78 5.76 -28.98
N ALA A 177 16.41 6.26 -30.16
CA ALA A 177 15.02 6.59 -30.49
C ALA A 177 14.13 5.33 -30.51
N ARG A 178 14.62 4.22 -31.08
CA ARG A 178 13.89 2.94 -31.06
C ARG A 178 13.70 2.42 -29.64
N LEU A 179 14.73 2.47 -28.79
CA LEU A 179 14.64 2.07 -27.38
C LEU A 179 13.58 2.90 -26.64
N ALA A 180 13.56 4.22 -26.84
CA ALA A 180 12.56 5.08 -26.22
C ALA A 180 11.13 4.74 -26.66
N ASN A 181 10.93 4.42 -27.94
CA ASN A 181 9.63 3.98 -28.47
C ASN A 181 9.21 2.62 -27.88
N ASP A 182 10.15 1.67 -27.80
CA ASP A 182 9.88 0.37 -27.19
C ASP A 182 9.52 0.51 -25.71
N VAL A 183 10.18 1.42 -24.97
CA VAL A 183 9.89 1.67 -23.56
C VAL A 183 8.52 2.30 -23.37
N GLU A 184 8.10 3.21 -24.24
CA GLU A 184 6.74 3.76 -24.18
C GLU A 184 5.69 2.72 -24.59
N ALA A 185 5.97 1.85 -25.57
CA ALA A 185 5.07 0.75 -25.92
C ALA A 185 4.88 -0.21 -24.73
N GLU A 186 5.97 -0.58 -24.04
CA GLU A 186 5.91 -1.38 -22.82
C GLU A 186 5.15 -0.64 -21.71
N ASN A 187 5.35 0.67 -21.55
CA ASN A 187 4.63 1.47 -20.58
C ASN A 187 3.12 1.46 -20.85
N GLN A 188 2.70 1.48 -22.12
CA GLN A 188 1.29 1.37 -22.52
C GLN A 188 0.72 0.00 -22.18
N ALA A 189 1.43 -1.08 -22.50
CA ALA A 189 1.02 -2.44 -22.11
C ALA A 189 0.89 -2.57 -20.59
N LEU A 190 1.88 -2.08 -19.83
CA LEU A 190 1.82 -2.05 -18.37
C LEU A 190 0.65 -1.21 -17.85
N ARG A 191 0.31 -0.09 -18.51
CA ARG A 191 -0.88 0.71 -18.14
C ARG A 191 -2.16 -0.07 -18.36
N GLU A 192 -2.25 -0.86 -19.42
CA GLU A 192 -3.42 -1.68 -19.71
C GLU A 192 -3.58 -2.81 -18.68
N ASP A 193 -2.52 -3.56 -18.42
CA ASP A 193 -2.52 -4.61 -17.38
C ASP A 193 -2.81 -4.02 -15.99
N ALA A 194 -2.19 -2.88 -15.67
CA ALA A 194 -2.44 -2.14 -14.44
C ALA A 194 -3.90 -1.76 -14.25
N ARG A 195 -4.68 -1.54 -15.33
CA ARG A 195 -6.07 -1.07 -15.19
C ARG A 195 -6.94 -2.02 -14.39
N ASP A 196 -6.65 -3.31 -14.40
CA ASP A 196 -7.43 -4.32 -13.69
C ASP A 196 -7.10 -4.39 -12.20
N PHE A 197 -5.94 -3.90 -11.79
CA PHE A 197 -5.51 -3.81 -10.40
C PHE A 197 -6.12 -2.59 -9.70
N LYS A 198 -7.45 -2.56 -9.59
CA LYS A 198 -8.22 -1.47 -8.96
C LYS A 198 -8.40 -1.62 -7.46
N ALA A 199 -7.90 -2.71 -6.89
CA ALA A 199 -8.12 -3.13 -5.52
C ALA A 199 -6.84 -3.72 -4.92
N PHE A 200 -6.50 -3.31 -3.70
CA PHE A 200 -5.38 -3.86 -2.94
C PHE A 200 -5.90 -4.65 -1.73
N PRO A 201 -5.63 -5.97 -1.62
CA PRO A 201 -6.09 -6.77 -0.50
C PRO A 201 -5.32 -6.43 0.79
N VAL A 202 -6.07 -6.24 1.87
CA VAL A 202 -5.56 -5.97 3.20
C VAL A 202 -5.80 -7.18 4.09
N ILE A 203 -4.74 -7.74 4.64
CA ILE A 203 -4.81 -8.77 5.69
C ILE A 203 -3.91 -8.30 6.82
N ARG A 204 -4.45 -8.20 8.04
CA ARG A 204 -3.71 -7.75 9.22
C ARG A 204 -4.07 -8.57 10.45
N VAL A 205 -3.07 -8.71 11.32
CA VAL A 205 -3.23 -9.16 12.70
C VAL A 205 -2.77 -8.05 13.63
N GLY A 206 -3.36 -7.95 14.82
CA GLY A 206 -3.05 -6.88 15.74
C GLY A 206 -3.19 -7.26 17.21
N LEU A 207 -2.36 -6.63 18.04
CA LEU A 207 -2.39 -6.70 19.49
C LEU A 207 -2.74 -5.31 20.02
N SER A 208 -3.81 -5.24 20.81
CA SER A 208 -4.38 -4.00 21.31
C SER A 208 -4.32 -3.92 22.83
N TYR A 209 -4.13 -2.71 23.36
CA TYR A 209 -4.24 -2.41 24.79
C TYR A 209 -5.26 -1.31 25.03
N ARG A 210 -6.21 -1.55 25.94
CA ARG A 210 -7.24 -0.59 26.38
C ARG A 210 -6.86 0.04 27.71
N PHE A 211 -6.88 1.37 27.77
CA PHE A 211 -6.59 2.17 28.97
C PHE A 211 -7.83 2.34 29.88
#